data_AF-A0A183CYD5-F1
#
_entry.id   AF-A0A183CYD5-F1
#
_cell.length_a   1.000
_cell.length_b   1.000
_cell.length_c   1.000
_cell.angle_alpha   90.00
_cell.angle_beta   90.00
_cell.angle_gamma   90.00
#
_symmetry.space_group_name_H-M   'P 1'
#
loop_
_entity.id
_entity.type
_entity.pdbx_description
1 polymer ?
#
loop_
_entity_poly.entity_id
_entity_poly.type
_entity_poly.pdbx_seq_one_letter_code
_entity_poly.pdbx_strand_id
1 'polypeptide(L)'
;MCFLFFNFINFCDALKEVSFGNASKVLSTNTKTMNCLPVGRKYFWAVAKAETERLAFDVPELMHNLNILIDETEETIRRTDRQMRFLRDQTTALENDREQIKAALEKEREEQNRMDQLVQLLEGYGLELIKEFSGGFFRFTELCDADEVTLDHCRELFHTMQREFYEEYRLFKLEEVAIASVLPLIKRYFSTWDALGSTHADYGIALMTEWKRILEVEERGIFNTTKSLGSSILNFLENLSPFERLLWDGWMPAMRKAALQWNPRDGPQQMLRIVEIWLPLLPLWMRENLLEQIIIPRIAAQVDEWNPLTDRIPIHVWLHPWLDVMGDRLQPVFSPIRQKLAKALREWNPTDRSALSMLRPWKGCFAAATMSAFLSMNIIPKLEKALQEMIYDPTKNHRYDEFYATLDWIELIGAEGVAGILSRSFFPKVLLL
;
A
#
# COMPACT_ATOMS: atom_id res chain seq x y z
N MET A 1 21.39 16.67 15.09
CA MET A 1 22.79 16.25 15.30
C MET A 1 22.85 14.75 15.08
N CYS A 2 23.65 14.30 14.10
CA CYS A 2 23.95 12.91 13.72
C CYS A 2 22.79 12.04 13.21
N PHE A 3 22.57 11.99 11.88
CA PHE A 3 22.18 10.77 11.13
C PHE A 3 22.02 11.00 9.60
N LEU A 4 22.94 11.72 8.92
CA LEU A 4 22.95 11.76 7.44
C LEU A 4 24.38 11.92 6.91
N PHE A 5 25.19 10.87 7.06
CA PHE A 5 26.53 10.79 6.48
C PHE A 5 26.82 9.38 5.97
N PHE A 6 25.93 8.82 5.15
CA PHE A 6 26.20 7.58 4.40
C PHE A 6 25.25 7.51 3.21
N ASN A 7 25.65 8.09 2.07
CA ASN A 7 25.30 7.66 0.70
C ASN A 7 25.73 8.72 -0.33
N PHE A 8 27.03 9.02 -0.41
CA PHE A 8 27.59 9.84 -1.49
C PHE A 8 28.88 9.22 -2.05
N ILE A 9 28.90 7.90 -2.18
CA ILE A 9 29.91 7.14 -2.93
C ILE A 9 29.15 6.15 -3.79
N ASN A 10 28.72 6.56 -4.99
CA ASN A 10 28.36 5.67 -6.12
C ASN A 10 27.90 6.44 -7.38
N PHE A 11 28.57 7.54 -7.76
CA PHE A 11 28.25 8.23 -9.02
C PHE A 11 29.47 8.66 -9.85
N CYS A 12 30.54 7.86 -9.90
CA CYS A 12 31.72 8.15 -10.73
C CYS A 12 32.29 6.95 -11.51
N ASP A 13 31.53 5.89 -11.78
CA ASP A 13 32.04 4.68 -12.46
C ASP A 13 31.43 4.37 -13.83
N ALA A 14 31.04 5.40 -14.59
CA ALA A 14 30.67 5.22 -15.98
C ALA A 14 31.34 6.28 -16.86
N LEU A 15 32.53 5.97 -17.39
CA LEU A 15 33.05 6.34 -18.72
C LEU A 15 34.59 6.29 -18.77
N LYS A 16 35.17 5.09 -18.68
CA LYS A 16 36.52 4.82 -19.19
C LYS A 16 36.60 3.42 -19.79
N GLU A 17 36.76 3.38 -21.12
CA GLU A 17 37.61 2.50 -21.92
C GLU A 17 36.96 2.23 -23.28
N VAL A 18 37.57 2.70 -24.38
CA VAL A 18 37.87 1.92 -25.60
C VAL A 18 38.95 2.64 -26.43
N SER A 19 40.13 2.00 -26.46
CA SER A 19 41.17 1.89 -27.50
C SER A 19 41.81 3.10 -28.22
N PHE A 20 43.14 3.11 -28.17
CA PHE A 20 44.10 3.74 -29.09
C PHE A 20 44.12 3.10 -30.50
N GLY A 21 44.39 3.93 -31.52
CA GLY A 21 45.30 3.60 -32.64
C GLY A 21 44.75 3.66 -34.07
N ASN A 22 45.04 4.73 -34.84
CA ASN A 22 45.96 4.70 -36.01
C ASN A 22 45.95 5.98 -36.89
N ALA A 23 47.18 6.41 -37.20
CA ALA A 23 47.74 7.18 -38.31
C ALA A 23 46.84 7.97 -39.30
N SER A 24 47.22 9.24 -39.56
CA SER A 24 47.50 9.76 -40.92
C SER A 24 48.16 11.15 -40.91
N LYS A 25 48.76 11.51 -42.04
CA LYS A 25 49.97 12.29 -42.27
C LYS A 25 49.67 13.44 -43.25
N VAL A 26 50.50 14.50 -43.24
CA VAL A 26 50.70 15.54 -44.31
C VAL A 26 49.55 16.58 -44.41
N LEU A 27 49.78 17.89 -44.38
CA LEU A 27 50.43 18.69 -45.42
C LEU A 27 50.99 20.04 -44.94
N SER A 28 52.27 20.23 -45.29
CA SER A 28 52.97 21.50 -45.43
C SER A 28 52.79 22.00 -46.87
N THR A 29 52.51 23.31 -47.02
CA THR A 29 52.67 24.13 -48.23
C THR A 29 52.73 25.59 -47.74
N ASN A 30 53.54 26.53 -48.22
CA ASN A 30 54.45 26.57 -49.35
C ASN A 30 55.40 27.77 -49.17
N THR A 31 56.70 27.51 -49.38
CA THR A 31 57.72 28.31 -50.09
C THR A 31 57.52 29.81 -50.35
N LYS A 32 58.59 30.59 -50.07
CA LYS A 32 59.19 31.46 -51.09
C LYS A 32 60.69 31.66 -50.86
N THR A 33 61.42 31.16 -51.86
CA THR A 33 62.83 31.25 -52.20
C THR A 33 63.40 32.67 -52.16
N MET A 34 64.54 32.85 -51.50
CA MET A 34 65.41 34.02 -51.68
C MET A 34 66.39 33.71 -52.82
N ASN A 35 66.31 34.48 -53.91
CA ASN A 35 67.25 34.43 -55.02
C ASN A 35 68.61 34.99 -54.59
N CYS A 36 69.66 34.19 -54.72
CA CYS A 36 71.04 34.66 -54.72
C CYS A 36 71.38 35.21 -56.11
N LEU A 37 71.66 36.52 -56.22
CA LEU A 37 72.33 37.12 -57.38
C LEU A 37 73.78 37.46 -57.03
N PRO A 38 74.75 37.21 -57.94
CA PRO A 38 76.16 37.38 -57.67
C PRO A 38 76.62 38.81 -57.97
N VAL A 39 77.16 39.50 -56.97
CA VAL A 39 77.91 40.75 -57.16
C VAL A 39 79.18 40.59 -56.32
N GLY A 40 80.36 40.32 -56.86
CA GLY A 40 80.94 40.89 -58.07
C GLY A 40 81.86 42.04 -57.67
N ARG A 41 83.07 41.71 -57.21
CA ARG A 41 84.34 42.51 -57.14
C ARG A 41 84.28 44.03 -56.94
N LYS A 42 83.25 44.58 -56.31
CA LYS A 42 83.20 45.97 -55.82
C LYS A 42 83.10 46.09 -54.30
N TYR A 43 83.00 44.98 -53.59
CA TYR A 43 83.01 44.99 -52.13
C TYR A 43 84.39 44.78 -51.52
N PHE A 44 85.45 44.49 -52.29
CA PHE A 44 86.78 44.30 -51.68
C PHE A 44 87.39 45.60 -51.12
N TRP A 45 87.03 46.77 -51.65
CA TRP A 45 87.40 48.05 -51.02
C TRP A 45 86.46 48.43 -49.87
N ALA A 46 85.22 47.92 -49.87
CA ALA A 46 84.26 48.12 -48.78
C ALA A 46 84.49 47.14 -47.62
N VAL A 47 85.04 45.95 -47.86
CA VAL A 47 85.39 44.95 -46.83
C VAL A 47 86.74 45.31 -46.22
N ALA A 48 87.74 45.77 -46.98
CA ALA A 48 88.97 46.28 -46.38
C ALA A 48 88.74 47.56 -45.55
N LYS A 49 87.79 48.42 -45.96
CA LYS A 49 87.37 49.61 -45.20
C LYS A 49 86.40 49.27 -44.06
N ALA A 50 85.54 48.26 -44.20
CA ALA A 50 84.68 47.77 -43.12
C ALA A 50 85.41 46.85 -42.13
N GLU A 51 86.55 46.22 -42.47
CA GLU A 51 87.40 45.52 -41.50
C GLU A 51 88.27 46.51 -40.71
N THR A 52 88.66 47.64 -41.31
CA THR A 52 89.30 48.74 -40.56
C THR A 52 88.29 49.59 -39.77
N GLU A 53 87.04 49.70 -40.20
CA GLU A 53 85.96 50.29 -39.38
C GLU A 53 85.38 49.31 -38.35
N ARG A 54 85.48 47.99 -38.57
CA ARG A 54 85.13 47.00 -37.54
C ARG A 54 86.12 47.00 -36.38
N LEU A 55 87.39 47.32 -36.61
CA LEU A 55 88.38 47.47 -35.53
C LEU A 55 88.30 48.81 -34.77
N ALA A 56 87.45 49.75 -35.18
CA ALA A 56 87.23 50.98 -34.41
C ALA A 56 86.29 50.77 -33.20
N PHE A 57 85.57 49.64 -33.17
CA PHE A 57 84.73 49.21 -32.05
C PHE A 57 84.63 47.68 -31.95
N ASP A 58 85.71 46.94 -32.25
CA ASP A 58 85.77 45.50 -31.93
C ASP A 58 86.25 45.35 -30.50
N VAL A 59 85.31 45.45 -29.57
CA VAL A 59 85.56 45.14 -28.16
C VAL A 59 84.78 43.85 -27.87
N PRO A 60 85.43 42.68 -28.02
CA PRO A 60 84.78 41.38 -27.85
C PRO A 60 84.11 41.27 -26.48
N GLU A 61 84.71 41.85 -25.43
CA GLU A 61 84.08 41.89 -24.11
C GLU A 61 82.81 42.74 -24.07
N LEU A 62 82.74 43.85 -24.82
CA LEU A 62 81.54 44.68 -24.90
C LEU A 62 80.43 43.98 -25.69
N MET A 63 80.76 43.35 -26.82
CA MET A 63 79.80 42.56 -27.60
C MET A 63 79.32 41.33 -26.82
N HIS A 64 80.19 40.68 -26.06
CA HIS A 64 79.82 39.60 -25.14
C HIS A 64 78.91 40.10 -24.03
N ASN A 65 79.23 41.23 -23.38
CA ASN A 65 78.36 41.86 -22.36
C ASN A 65 77.00 42.26 -22.95
N LEU A 66 76.97 42.78 -24.18
CA LEU A 66 75.74 43.14 -24.87
C LEU A 66 74.90 41.90 -25.21
N ASN A 67 75.54 40.83 -25.68
CA ASN A 67 74.87 39.56 -25.95
C ASN A 67 74.35 38.89 -24.67
N ILE A 68 75.10 38.95 -23.56
CA ILE A 68 74.60 38.50 -22.24
C ILE A 68 73.37 39.30 -21.83
N LEU A 69 73.40 40.63 -21.96
CA LEU A 69 72.24 41.46 -21.66
C LEU A 69 71.05 41.13 -22.57
N ILE A 70 71.30 40.85 -23.86
CA ILE A 70 70.26 40.41 -24.79
C ILE A 70 69.70 39.04 -24.38
N ASP A 71 70.54 38.08 -24.01
CA ASP A 71 70.12 36.75 -23.59
C ASP A 71 69.35 36.80 -22.25
N GLU A 72 69.82 37.59 -21.28
CA GLU A 72 69.13 37.81 -20.00
C GLU A 72 67.78 38.52 -20.19
N THR A 73 67.73 39.53 -21.06
CA THR A 73 66.48 40.22 -21.41
C THR A 73 65.53 39.31 -22.19
N GLU A 74 66.03 38.49 -23.11
CA GLU A 74 65.23 37.50 -23.83
C GLU A 74 64.68 36.41 -22.89
N GLU A 75 65.50 35.91 -21.97
CA GLU A 75 65.06 34.90 -21.01
C GLU A 75 64.04 35.46 -20.01
N THR A 76 64.22 36.70 -19.54
CA THR A 76 63.22 37.38 -18.71
C THR A 76 61.93 37.61 -19.48
N ILE A 77 61.97 38.08 -20.73
CA ILE A 77 60.78 38.22 -21.59
C ILE A 77 60.04 36.88 -21.72
N ARG A 78 60.75 35.78 -21.99
CA ARG A 78 60.16 34.44 -22.13
C ARG A 78 59.57 33.94 -20.81
N ARG A 79 60.24 34.17 -19.68
CA ARG A 79 59.72 33.80 -18.34
C ARG A 79 58.45 34.58 -18.00
N THR A 80 58.45 35.89 -18.23
CA THR A 80 57.28 36.75 -18.00
C THR A 80 56.12 36.39 -18.92
N ASP A 81 56.36 36.06 -20.19
CA ASP A 81 55.30 35.61 -21.12
C ASP A 81 54.69 34.27 -20.66
N ARG A 82 55.49 33.30 -20.22
CA ARG A 82 54.99 32.04 -19.65
C ARG A 82 54.15 32.28 -18.39
N GLN A 83 54.63 33.15 -17.49
CA GLN A 83 53.87 33.53 -16.29
C GLN A 83 52.56 34.23 -16.64
N MET A 84 52.57 35.12 -17.63
CA MET A 84 51.37 35.82 -18.10
C MET A 84 50.35 34.85 -18.69
N ARG A 85 50.79 33.88 -19.51
CA ARG A 85 49.91 32.82 -20.03
C ARG A 85 49.33 31.94 -18.91
N PHE A 86 50.17 31.48 -17.98
CA PHE A 86 49.71 30.68 -16.84
C PHE A 86 48.67 31.43 -16.00
N LEU A 87 48.93 32.70 -15.67
CA LEU A 87 47.98 33.53 -14.93
C LEU A 87 46.70 33.79 -15.71
N ARG A 88 46.79 33.92 -17.04
CA ARG A 88 45.64 34.05 -17.94
C ARG A 88 44.79 32.77 -17.95
N ASP A 89 45.40 31.62 -18.10
CA ASP A 89 44.70 30.33 -18.06
C ASP A 89 44.04 30.13 -16.68
N GLN A 90 44.77 30.43 -15.60
CA GLN A 90 44.24 30.37 -14.24
C GLN A 90 43.07 31.33 -14.02
N THR A 91 43.14 32.56 -14.54
CA THR A 91 42.01 33.50 -14.44
C THR A 91 40.80 33.02 -15.23
N THR A 92 40.99 32.48 -16.44
CA THR A 92 39.86 31.91 -17.20
C THR A 92 39.23 30.69 -16.51
N ALA A 93 40.04 29.83 -15.87
CA ALA A 93 39.53 28.70 -15.10
C ALA A 93 38.71 29.18 -13.89
N LEU A 94 39.24 30.14 -13.13
CA LEU A 94 38.53 30.74 -11.99
C LEU A 94 37.26 31.49 -12.40
N GLU A 95 37.24 32.11 -13.58
CA GLU A 95 36.04 32.75 -14.14
C GLU A 95 34.95 31.71 -14.45
N ASN A 96 35.31 30.60 -15.08
CA ASN A 96 34.39 29.48 -15.35
C ASN A 96 33.86 28.87 -14.05
N ASP A 97 34.73 28.61 -13.07
CA ASP A 97 34.34 28.07 -11.77
C ASP A 97 33.39 29.04 -11.04
N ARG A 98 33.67 30.35 -11.10
CA ARG A 98 32.79 31.38 -10.54
C ARG A 98 31.42 31.37 -11.20
N GLU A 99 31.33 31.21 -12.51
CA GLU A 99 30.05 31.14 -13.23
C GLU A 99 29.27 29.87 -12.88
N GLN A 100 29.93 28.72 -12.80
CA GLN A 100 29.30 27.46 -12.36
C GLN A 100 28.75 27.55 -10.94
N ILE A 101 29.54 28.09 -10.00
CA ILE A 101 29.11 28.26 -8.61
C ILE A 101 27.94 29.25 -8.53
N LYS A 102 27.96 30.33 -9.30
CA LYS A 102 26.84 31.28 -9.35
C LYS A 102 25.56 30.62 -9.87
N ALA A 103 25.65 29.83 -10.95
CA ALA A 103 24.49 29.12 -11.49
C ALA A 103 23.93 28.10 -10.49
N ALA A 104 24.80 27.37 -9.79
CA ALA A 104 24.39 26.45 -8.72
C ALA A 104 23.70 27.18 -7.56
N LEU A 105 24.24 28.33 -7.13
CA LEU A 105 23.66 29.15 -6.06
C LEU A 105 22.26 29.64 -6.41
N GLU A 106 22.03 30.12 -7.63
CA GLU A 106 20.70 30.61 -8.00
C GLU A 106 19.68 29.48 -8.12
N LYS A 107 20.10 28.30 -8.59
CA LYS A 107 19.25 27.10 -8.54
C LYS A 107 18.88 26.72 -7.11
N GLU A 108 19.85 26.72 -6.20
CA GLU A 108 19.63 26.42 -4.78
C GLU A 108 18.69 27.46 -4.13
N ARG A 109 18.80 28.75 -4.49
CA ARG A 109 17.87 29.78 -4.04
C ARG A 109 16.45 29.60 -4.56
N GLU A 110 16.29 29.19 -5.82
CA GLU A 110 14.98 28.88 -6.39
C GLU A 110 14.33 27.69 -5.67
N GLU A 111 15.11 26.63 -5.40
CA GLU A 111 14.67 25.47 -4.60
C GLU A 111 14.29 25.88 -3.16
N GLN A 112 15.08 26.76 -2.53
CA GLN A 112 14.77 27.27 -1.19
C GLN A 112 13.49 28.12 -1.18
N ASN A 113 13.29 29.01 -2.17
CA ASN A 113 12.07 29.79 -2.28
C ASN A 113 10.83 28.92 -2.49
N ARG A 114 10.93 27.84 -3.29
CA ARG A 114 9.84 26.86 -3.46
C ARG A 114 9.50 26.17 -2.14
N MET A 115 10.52 25.75 -1.39
CA MET A 115 10.33 25.10 -0.10
C MET A 115 9.72 26.05 0.93
N ASP A 116 10.14 27.32 0.98
CA ASP A 116 9.56 28.33 1.86
C ASP A 116 8.07 28.58 1.54
N GLN A 117 7.70 28.59 0.25
CA GLN A 117 6.29 28.69 -0.17
C GLN A 117 5.47 27.48 0.30
N LEU A 118 6.00 26.27 0.16
CA LEU A 118 5.36 25.05 0.64
C LEU A 118 5.17 25.05 2.16
N VAL A 119 6.19 25.48 2.92
CA VAL A 119 6.11 25.59 4.38
C VAL A 119 5.07 26.62 4.79
N GLN A 120 5.07 27.81 4.19
CA GLN A 120 4.05 28.84 4.46
C GLN A 120 2.64 28.35 4.15
N LEU A 121 2.48 27.61 3.07
CA LEU A 121 1.21 26.99 2.71
C LEU A 121 0.79 25.97 3.78
N LEU A 122 1.67 25.03 4.16
CA LEU A 122 1.38 24.05 5.22
C LEU A 122 1.11 24.68 6.59
N GLU A 123 1.87 25.72 6.96
CA GLU A 123 1.68 26.47 8.21
C GLU A 123 0.34 27.24 8.19
N GLY A 124 -0.03 27.84 7.06
CA GLY A 124 -1.31 28.51 6.89
C GLY A 124 -2.49 27.57 7.16
N TYR A 125 -2.51 26.42 6.47
CA TYR A 125 -3.53 25.40 6.69
C TYR A 125 -3.45 24.77 8.09
N GLY A 126 -2.25 24.57 8.63
CA GLY A 126 -2.05 24.04 9.99
C GLY A 126 -2.61 24.98 11.07
N LEU A 127 -2.44 26.29 10.90
CA LEU A 127 -3.01 27.31 11.79
C LEU A 127 -4.53 27.34 11.71
N GLU A 128 -5.12 27.17 10.54
CA GLU A 128 -6.57 27.06 10.36
C GLU A 128 -7.12 25.80 11.06
N LEU A 129 -6.49 24.65 10.87
CA LEU A 129 -6.81 23.42 11.59
C LEU A 129 -6.75 23.60 13.11
N ILE A 130 -5.67 24.19 13.63
CA ILE A 130 -5.51 24.42 15.08
C ILE A 130 -6.58 25.37 15.61
N LYS A 131 -6.94 26.43 14.87
CA LYS A 131 -8.02 27.35 15.27
C LYS A 131 -9.36 26.62 15.39
N GLU A 132 -9.65 25.70 14.47
CA GLU A 132 -10.86 24.89 14.54
C GLU A 132 -10.85 23.92 15.74
N PHE A 133 -9.76 23.16 15.91
CA PHE A 133 -9.65 22.18 17.00
C PHE A 133 -9.57 22.83 18.39
N SER A 134 -8.96 24.02 18.51
CA SER A 134 -8.91 24.77 19.77
C SER A 134 -10.18 25.58 20.05
N GLY A 135 -10.89 26.04 19.00
CA GLY A 135 -12.20 26.69 19.11
C GLY A 135 -13.34 25.73 19.49
N GLY A 136 -13.17 24.42 19.25
CA GLY A 136 -14.17 23.38 19.48
C GLY A 136 -14.42 22.97 20.93
N PHE A 137 -13.61 23.42 21.91
CA PHE A 137 -13.89 23.12 23.33
C PHE A 137 -14.81 24.15 24.01
N PHE A 138 -15.08 25.32 23.39
CA PHE A 138 -15.85 26.39 24.05
C PHE A 138 -17.07 26.93 23.29
N ARG A 139 -17.40 26.46 22.08
CA ARG A 139 -18.51 27.07 21.29
C ARG A 139 -19.73 26.16 21.14
N PHE A 140 -20.44 25.95 22.24
CA PHE A 140 -21.89 25.66 22.21
C PHE A 140 -22.64 26.96 22.52
N THR A 141 -22.78 27.85 21.54
CA THR A 141 -23.93 28.78 21.41
C THR A 141 -23.74 29.69 20.19
N GLU A 142 -24.74 29.61 19.32
CA GLU A 142 -25.26 30.66 18.44
C GLU A 142 -24.38 31.20 17.29
N LEU A 143 -24.85 30.85 16.08
CA LEU A 143 -24.92 31.70 14.88
C LEU A 143 -23.58 32.27 14.38
N CYS A 144 -22.96 31.60 13.40
CA CYS A 144 -22.21 32.21 12.29
C CYS A 144 -21.77 31.14 11.26
N ASP A 145 -22.18 31.30 10.00
CA ASP A 145 -21.65 30.66 8.78
C ASP A 145 -20.20 31.12 8.50
N ALA A 146 -19.21 30.72 9.31
CA ALA A 146 -17.82 31.12 9.09
C ALA A 146 -16.85 29.93 9.22
N ASP A 147 -16.33 29.51 8.07
CA ASP A 147 -15.12 28.71 7.83
C ASP A 147 -14.82 27.59 8.84
N GLU A 148 -15.62 26.53 8.77
CA GLU A 148 -15.21 25.22 9.28
C GLU A 148 -14.13 24.66 8.35
N VAL A 149 -12.95 24.28 8.85
CA VAL A 149 -11.93 23.63 8.00
C VAL A 149 -12.44 22.23 7.67
N THR A 150 -13.10 22.15 6.52
CA THR A 150 -13.73 20.92 6.07
C THR A 150 -12.71 19.97 5.45
N LEU A 151 -13.10 18.70 5.33
CA LEU A 151 -12.37 17.70 4.55
C LEU A 151 -12.11 18.16 3.11
N ASP A 152 -12.91 19.09 2.58
CA ASP A 152 -12.74 19.66 1.25
C ASP A 152 -11.57 20.65 1.18
N HIS A 153 -11.32 21.44 2.23
CA HIS A 153 -10.12 22.29 2.30
C HIS A 153 -8.83 21.46 2.31
N CYS A 154 -8.82 20.36 3.09
CA CYS A 154 -7.70 19.42 3.06
C CYS A 154 -7.54 18.78 1.67
N ARG A 155 -8.64 18.44 1.00
CA ARG A 155 -8.60 17.88 -0.36
C ARG A 155 -7.96 18.86 -1.36
N GLU A 156 -8.34 20.14 -1.32
CA GLU A 156 -7.77 21.19 -2.16
C GLU A 156 -6.29 21.42 -1.88
N LEU A 157 -5.90 21.39 -0.61
CA LEU A 157 -4.50 21.44 -0.17
C LEU A 157 -3.68 20.30 -0.81
N PHE A 158 -4.14 19.05 -0.69
CA PHE A 158 -3.44 17.91 -1.28
C PHE A 158 -3.38 17.98 -2.80
N HIS A 159 -4.44 18.42 -3.47
CA HIS A 159 -4.41 18.64 -4.92
C HIS A 159 -3.44 19.75 -5.32
N THR A 160 -3.35 20.83 -4.54
CA THR A 160 -2.41 21.93 -4.79
C THR A 160 -0.97 21.46 -4.62
N MET A 161 -0.66 20.73 -3.54
CA MET A 161 0.66 20.12 -3.34
C MET A 161 1.04 19.16 -4.48
N GLN A 162 0.10 18.32 -4.93
CA GLN A 162 0.36 17.38 -6.02
C GLN A 162 0.52 18.05 -7.39
N ARG A 163 -0.11 19.21 -7.63
CA ARG A 163 -0.04 19.94 -8.90
C ARG A 163 1.16 20.88 -8.98
N GLU A 164 1.43 21.61 -7.91
CA GLU A 164 2.40 22.72 -7.89
C GLU A 164 3.73 22.34 -7.24
N PHE A 165 3.75 21.35 -6.35
CA PHE A 165 4.92 20.92 -5.56
C PHE A 165 5.15 19.41 -5.64
N TYR A 166 5.00 18.81 -6.84
CA TYR A 166 5.03 17.35 -7.02
C TYR A 166 6.38 16.71 -6.62
N GLU A 167 7.49 17.37 -6.96
CA GLU A 167 8.84 16.89 -6.63
C GLU A 167 9.03 16.82 -5.12
N GLU A 168 8.63 17.89 -4.43
CA GLU A 168 8.70 18.03 -2.97
C GLU A 168 7.72 17.08 -2.28
N TYR A 169 6.50 16.94 -2.81
CA TYR A 169 5.48 15.99 -2.33
C TYR A 169 6.05 14.57 -2.27
N ARG A 170 6.76 14.15 -3.31
CA ARG A 170 7.42 12.84 -3.38
C ARG A 170 8.68 12.74 -2.51
N LEU A 171 9.54 13.76 -2.56
CA LEU A 171 10.82 13.73 -1.86
C LEU A 171 10.63 13.69 -0.35
N PHE A 172 9.66 14.46 0.17
CA PHE A 172 9.38 14.58 1.60
C PHE A 172 8.24 13.69 2.09
N LYS A 173 7.66 12.86 1.21
CA LYS A 173 6.53 11.96 1.53
C LYS A 173 5.37 12.69 2.20
N LEU A 174 4.93 13.79 1.60
CA LEU A 174 3.90 14.64 2.19
C LEU A 174 2.54 13.94 2.31
N GLU A 175 2.38 12.72 1.76
CA GLU A 175 1.25 11.85 2.07
C GLU A 175 1.11 11.56 3.58
N GLU A 176 2.20 11.56 4.35
CA GLU A 176 2.17 11.32 5.81
C GLU A 176 1.53 12.48 6.58
N VAL A 177 1.55 13.70 6.02
CA VAL A 177 0.89 14.87 6.62
C VAL A 177 -0.61 14.64 6.79
N ALA A 178 -1.22 13.79 5.95
CA ALA A 178 -2.63 13.43 6.05
C ALA A 178 -2.98 12.78 7.40
N ILE A 179 -2.03 12.08 8.02
CA ILE A 179 -2.24 11.47 9.33
C ILE A 179 -2.39 12.55 10.42
N ALA A 180 -1.66 13.66 10.31
CA ALA A 180 -1.74 14.75 11.28
C ALA A 180 -2.95 15.66 11.04
N SER A 181 -3.29 15.95 9.79
CA SER A 181 -4.35 16.92 9.44
C SER A 181 -5.71 16.27 9.19
N VAL A 182 -5.77 15.20 8.40
CA VAL A 182 -7.02 14.60 7.90
C VAL A 182 -7.59 13.58 8.88
N LEU A 183 -6.74 12.80 9.56
CA LEU A 183 -7.19 11.77 10.49
C LEU A 183 -8.12 12.30 11.60
N PRO A 184 -7.83 13.44 12.27
CA PRO A 184 -8.74 13.98 13.28
C PRO A 184 -10.12 14.34 12.70
N LEU A 185 -10.17 14.88 11.47
CA LEU A 185 -11.41 15.20 10.77
C LEU A 185 -12.19 13.94 10.40
N ILE A 186 -11.50 12.90 9.91
CA ILE A 186 -12.11 11.59 9.62
C ILE A 186 -12.66 10.94 10.89
N LYS A 187 -11.94 11.01 12.01
CA LYS A 187 -12.42 10.52 13.31
C LYS A 187 -13.70 11.23 13.73
N ARG A 188 -13.78 12.56 13.58
CA ARG A 188 -15.00 13.33 13.84
C ARG A 188 -16.13 12.91 12.89
N TYR A 189 -15.84 12.78 11.60
CA TYR A 189 -16.81 12.39 10.58
C TYR A 189 -17.44 11.01 10.82
N PHE A 190 -16.63 10.01 11.22
CA PHE A 190 -17.13 8.67 11.55
C PHE A 190 -17.69 8.56 12.98
N SER A 191 -17.47 9.55 13.86
CA SER A 191 -18.05 9.54 15.22
C SER A 191 -19.57 9.72 15.21
N THR A 192 -20.11 10.40 14.20
CA THR A 192 -21.54 10.61 13.98
C THR A 192 -22.20 9.49 13.19
N TRP A 193 -21.41 8.54 12.68
CA TRP A 193 -21.92 7.44 11.87
C TRP A 193 -22.66 6.42 12.73
N ASP A 194 -23.97 6.28 12.48
CA ASP A 194 -24.75 5.14 12.94
C ASP A 194 -24.73 4.03 11.89
N ALA A 195 -23.74 3.14 12.00
CA ALA A 195 -23.49 2.11 11.00
C ALA A 195 -24.65 1.11 10.87
N LEU A 196 -25.35 0.79 11.97
CA LEU A 196 -26.43 -0.20 11.95
C LEU A 196 -27.75 0.36 11.39
N GLY A 197 -27.85 1.69 11.21
CA GLY A 197 -28.98 2.34 10.58
C GLY A 197 -29.16 1.93 9.11
N SER A 198 -30.38 1.57 8.72
CA SER A 198 -30.70 1.05 7.38
C SER A 198 -30.42 2.03 6.23
N THR A 199 -30.29 3.33 6.52
CA THR A 199 -30.12 4.43 5.56
C THR A 199 -28.67 4.85 5.34
N HIS A 200 -27.69 4.32 6.09
CA HIS A 200 -26.31 4.86 6.10
C HIS A 200 -25.21 3.80 5.95
N ALA A 201 -25.48 2.68 5.29
CA ALA A 201 -24.50 1.61 5.09
C ALA A 201 -23.32 2.02 4.16
N ASP A 202 -23.57 2.94 3.24
CA ASP A 202 -22.63 3.53 2.27
C ASP A 202 -21.98 4.83 2.76
N TYR A 203 -22.33 5.29 3.96
CA TYR A 203 -21.81 6.52 4.55
C TYR A 203 -20.29 6.53 4.60
N GLY A 204 -19.65 7.55 4.02
CA GLY A 204 -18.20 7.69 3.99
C GLY A 204 -17.46 6.86 2.94
N ILE A 205 -18.12 6.00 2.16
CA ILE A 205 -17.45 5.23 1.08
C ILE A 205 -16.88 6.16 0.01
N ALA A 206 -17.66 7.13 -0.47
CA ALA A 206 -17.22 8.08 -1.47
C ALA A 206 -16.02 8.90 -0.97
N LEU A 207 -16.11 9.38 0.27
CA LEU A 207 -15.03 10.11 0.94
C LEU A 207 -13.76 9.27 1.01
N MET A 208 -13.83 8.04 1.51
CA MET A 208 -12.65 7.19 1.65
C MET A 208 -12.10 6.72 0.30
N THR A 209 -12.95 6.51 -0.71
CA THR A 209 -12.50 6.18 -2.07
C THR A 209 -11.72 7.34 -2.68
N GLU A 210 -12.14 8.56 -2.43
CA GLU A 210 -11.42 9.74 -2.87
C GLU A 210 -10.09 9.93 -2.15
N TRP A 211 -10.05 9.79 -0.83
CA TRP A 211 -8.81 9.82 -0.07
C TRP A 211 -7.85 8.70 -0.45
N LYS A 212 -8.37 7.53 -0.85
CA LYS A 212 -7.57 6.48 -1.47
C LYS A 212 -6.89 6.97 -2.73
N ARG A 213 -7.65 7.59 -3.66
CA ARG A 213 -7.12 8.15 -4.91
C ARG A 213 -6.09 9.25 -4.68
N ILE A 214 -6.28 10.08 -3.66
CA ILE A 214 -5.36 11.18 -3.33
C ILE A 214 -4.05 10.63 -2.75
N LEU A 215 -4.10 9.63 -1.87
CA LEU A 215 -2.93 9.16 -1.12
C LEU A 215 -2.20 7.98 -1.78
N GLU A 216 -2.89 7.16 -2.59
CA GLU A 216 -2.27 6.07 -3.35
C GLU A 216 -1.85 6.59 -4.74
N VAL A 217 -0.69 7.26 -4.81
CA VAL A 217 -0.04 7.58 -6.08
C VAL A 217 0.63 6.30 -6.63
N GLU A 218 0.35 5.96 -7.89
CA GLU A 218 0.52 4.65 -8.57
C GLU A 218 1.91 3.97 -8.57
N GLU A 219 2.94 4.50 -7.90
CA GLU A 219 4.29 3.91 -7.92
C GLU A 219 4.59 2.88 -6.82
N ARG A 220 3.59 2.47 -6.00
CA ARG A 220 3.71 1.27 -5.15
C ARG A 220 3.16 0.01 -5.83
N GLY A 221 3.32 -0.09 -7.14
CA GLY A 221 3.29 -1.38 -7.81
C GLY A 221 4.55 -2.17 -7.44
N ILE A 222 4.39 -3.47 -7.16
CA ILE A 222 5.42 -4.54 -7.11
C ILE A 222 5.69 -5.18 -5.73
N PHE A 223 5.43 -4.55 -4.57
CA PHE A 223 5.67 -5.21 -3.25
C PHE A 223 4.47 -5.22 -2.29
N ASN A 224 3.27 -5.49 -2.81
CA ASN A 224 2.19 -6.04 -1.97
C ASN A 224 2.46 -7.53 -1.70
N THR A 225 3.67 -7.85 -1.25
CA THR A 225 3.98 -9.15 -0.66
C THR A 225 3.11 -9.25 0.58
N THR A 226 2.30 -10.31 0.65
CA THR A 226 1.50 -10.73 1.81
C THR A 226 2.19 -10.34 3.12
N LYS A 227 1.83 -9.17 3.67
CA LYS A 227 2.30 -8.75 5.00
C LYS A 227 1.54 -9.64 5.99
N SER A 228 2.10 -10.83 6.22
CA SER A 228 1.60 -11.77 7.21
C SER A 228 1.66 -11.12 8.58
N LEU A 229 0.60 -11.32 9.37
CA LEU A 229 0.45 -10.87 10.76
C LEU A 229 1.44 -11.56 11.74
N GLY A 230 2.52 -12.17 11.22
CA GLY A 230 3.59 -12.82 11.98
C GLY A 230 4.77 -11.91 12.35
N SER A 231 4.84 -10.70 11.79
CA SER A 231 5.69 -9.62 12.33
C SER A 231 5.04 -9.05 13.59
N SER A 232 5.83 -8.62 14.58
CA SER A 232 5.30 -7.93 15.77
C SER A 232 4.25 -6.88 15.36
N ILE A 233 3.06 -6.93 15.96
CA ILE A 233 1.93 -6.05 15.61
C ILE A 233 2.37 -4.58 15.57
N LEU A 234 3.28 -4.17 16.45
CA LEU A 234 3.87 -2.82 16.46
C LEU A 234 4.60 -2.48 15.16
N ASN A 235 5.51 -3.35 14.70
CA ASN A 235 6.24 -3.15 13.44
C ASN A 235 5.29 -3.15 12.23
N PHE A 236 4.18 -3.88 12.30
CA PHE A 236 3.18 -3.87 11.25
C PHE A 236 2.41 -2.54 11.21
N LEU A 237 1.96 -2.05 12.38
CA LEU A 237 1.21 -0.79 12.50
C LEU A 237 2.05 0.45 12.19
N GLU A 238 3.37 0.38 12.39
CA GLU A 238 4.33 1.43 12.01
C GLU A 238 4.57 1.51 10.50
N ASN A 239 4.35 0.41 9.76
CA ASN A 239 4.59 0.33 8.32
C ASN A 239 3.31 0.40 7.47
N LEU A 240 2.23 0.95 8.03
CA LEU A 240 0.99 1.19 7.30
C LEU A 240 1.15 2.39 6.35
N SER A 241 0.55 2.28 5.17
CA SER A 241 0.41 3.46 4.32
C SER A 241 -0.49 4.52 5.00
N PRO A 242 -0.37 5.80 4.62
CA PRO A 242 -1.23 6.85 5.19
C PRO A 242 -2.72 6.53 5.02
N PHE A 243 -3.13 6.02 3.85
CA PHE A 243 -4.51 5.59 3.63
C PHE A 243 -4.94 4.44 4.57
N GLU A 244 -4.10 3.42 4.72
CA GLU A 244 -4.35 2.34 5.69
C GLU A 244 -4.46 2.86 7.12
N ARG A 245 -3.67 3.88 7.48
CA ARG A 245 -3.74 4.54 8.79
C ARG A 245 -5.05 5.28 8.98
N LEU A 246 -5.53 5.99 7.96
CA LEU A 246 -6.84 6.67 7.99
C LEU A 246 -7.98 5.66 8.20
N LEU A 247 -7.95 4.52 7.51
CA LEU A 247 -8.93 3.45 7.72
C LEU A 247 -8.81 2.83 9.13
N TRP A 248 -7.60 2.51 9.57
CA TRP A 248 -7.37 1.81 10.84
C TRP A 248 -7.65 2.67 12.07
N ASP A 249 -7.24 3.94 12.07
CA ASP A 249 -7.42 4.82 13.21
C ASP A 249 -8.71 5.64 13.14
N GLY A 250 -9.27 5.86 11.94
CA GLY A 250 -10.47 6.67 11.71
C GLY A 250 -11.75 5.84 11.60
N TRP A 251 -11.79 4.90 10.66
CA TRP A 251 -13.00 4.12 10.35
C TRP A 251 -13.17 2.88 11.24
N MET A 252 -12.10 2.11 11.49
CA MET A 252 -12.16 0.86 12.24
C MET A 252 -12.75 0.99 13.66
N PRO A 253 -12.50 2.07 14.44
CA PRO A 253 -13.15 2.24 15.73
C PRO A 253 -14.68 2.30 15.65
N ALA A 254 -15.22 2.99 14.62
CA ALA A 254 -16.66 3.05 14.39
C ALA A 254 -17.22 1.68 14.01
N MET A 255 -16.53 0.94 13.13
CA MET A 255 -16.89 -0.45 12.78
C MET A 255 -16.87 -1.38 14.01
N ARG A 256 -15.84 -1.30 14.86
CA ARG A 256 -15.77 -2.09 16.11
C ARG A 256 -16.92 -1.77 17.04
N LYS A 257 -17.27 -0.48 17.20
CA LYS A 257 -18.42 -0.04 18.00
C LYS A 257 -19.73 -0.62 17.44
N ALA A 258 -19.93 -0.57 16.13
CA ALA A 258 -21.10 -1.15 15.47
C ALA A 258 -21.18 -2.67 15.68
N ALA A 259 -20.08 -3.38 15.51
CA ALA A 259 -20.01 -4.84 15.72
C ALA A 259 -20.30 -5.25 17.18
N LEU A 260 -19.90 -4.42 18.15
CA LEU A 260 -20.21 -4.65 19.57
C LEU A 260 -21.69 -4.44 19.91
N GLN A 261 -22.37 -3.51 19.23
CA GLN A 261 -23.80 -3.26 19.40
C GLN A 261 -24.67 -4.24 18.61
N TRP A 262 -24.14 -4.78 17.52
CA TRP A 262 -24.83 -5.71 16.66
C TRP A 262 -25.06 -7.07 17.32
N ASN A 263 -26.28 -7.58 17.16
CA ASN A 263 -26.66 -8.95 17.46
C ASN A 263 -26.90 -9.74 16.16
N PRO A 264 -26.10 -10.78 15.87
CA PRO A 264 -26.31 -11.68 14.75
C PRO A 264 -27.74 -12.23 14.62
N ARG A 265 -28.45 -12.49 15.73
CA ARG A 265 -29.79 -13.12 15.72
C ARG A 265 -30.89 -12.20 15.19
N ASP A 266 -30.83 -10.91 15.54
CA ASP A 266 -31.93 -9.97 15.32
C ASP A 266 -31.82 -9.24 13.98
N GLY A 267 -30.59 -9.01 13.50
CA GLY A 267 -30.32 -8.22 12.30
C GLY A 267 -29.09 -8.68 11.52
N PRO A 268 -29.05 -9.93 11.00
CA PRO A 268 -27.89 -10.44 10.27
C PRO A 268 -27.59 -9.60 9.02
N GLN A 269 -28.63 -9.12 8.33
CA GLN A 269 -28.52 -8.36 7.08
C GLN A 269 -27.92 -6.95 7.27
N GLN A 270 -28.06 -6.34 8.44
CA GLN A 270 -27.56 -5.00 8.70
C GLN A 270 -26.03 -4.97 8.64
N MET A 271 -25.38 -5.83 9.43
CA MET A 271 -23.93 -5.91 9.43
C MET A 271 -23.39 -6.50 8.14
N LEU A 272 -24.06 -7.52 7.57
CA LEU A 272 -23.65 -8.14 6.31
C LEU A 272 -23.52 -7.10 5.18
N ARG A 273 -24.54 -6.25 5.00
CA ARG A 273 -24.54 -5.20 3.97
C ARG A 273 -23.38 -4.21 4.15
N ILE A 274 -23.10 -3.78 5.38
CA ILE A 274 -21.98 -2.86 5.65
C ILE A 274 -20.66 -3.54 5.29
N VAL A 275 -20.46 -4.79 5.72
CA VAL A 275 -19.25 -5.55 5.42
C VAL A 275 -19.08 -5.70 3.91
N GLU A 276 -20.11 -6.10 3.17
CA GLU A 276 -20.06 -6.25 1.70
C GLU A 276 -19.68 -4.95 0.98
N ILE A 277 -20.23 -3.82 1.41
CA ILE A 277 -19.94 -2.51 0.80
C ILE A 277 -18.50 -2.07 1.07
N TRP A 278 -18.00 -2.30 2.30
CA TRP A 278 -16.67 -1.85 2.70
C TRP A 278 -15.55 -2.78 2.25
N LEU A 279 -15.80 -4.10 2.18
CA LEU A 279 -14.78 -5.11 1.85
C LEU A 279 -13.91 -4.74 0.62
N PRO A 280 -14.46 -4.32 -0.54
CA PRO A 280 -13.67 -3.96 -1.71
C PRO A 280 -12.66 -2.82 -1.47
N LEU A 281 -12.96 -1.89 -0.57
CA LEU A 281 -12.12 -0.73 -0.28
C LEU A 281 -10.97 -1.08 0.68
N LEU A 282 -11.15 -2.11 1.51
CA LEU A 282 -10.17 -2.49 2.54
C LEU A 282 -8.97 -3.24 1.95
N PRO A 283 -7.76 -3.03 2.48
CA PRO A 283 -6.60 -3.90 2.25
C PRO A 283 -6.85 -5.31 2.80
N LEU A 284 -6.17 -6.32 2.23
CA LEU A 284 -6.39 -7.74 2.56
C LEU A 284 -6.30 -8.02 4.07
N TRP A 285 -5.24 -7.57 4.73
CA TRP A 285 -5.04 -7.79 6.17
C TRP A 285 -6.17 -7.21 7.03
N MET A 286 -6.76 -6.08 6.60
CA MET A 286 -7.83 -5.42 7.31
C MET A 286 -9.15 -6.15 7.09
N ARG A 287 -9.37 -6.71 5.89
CA ARG A 287 -10.49 -7.64 5.63
C ARG A 287 -10.40 -8.86 6.54
N GLU A 288 -9.22 -9.47 6.64
CA GLU A 288 -9.00 -10.63 7.51
C GLU A 288 -9.23 -10.28 8.98
N ASN A 289 -8.70 -9.14 9.45
CA ASN A 289 -8.94 -8.67 10.81
C ASN A 289 -10.43 -8.45 11.09
N LEU A 290 -11.15 -7.80 10.17
CA LEU A 290 -12.59 -7.55 10.31
C LEU A 290 -13.36 -8.87 10.43
N LEU A 291 -13.14 -9.79 9.49
CA LEU A 291 -13.90 -11.04 9.46
C LEU A 291 -13.54 -11.95 10.65
N GLU A 292 -12.25 -12.15 10.92
CA GLU A 292 -11.79 -13.13 11.92
C GLU A 292 -11.79 -12.63 13.36
N GLN A 293 -11.43 -11.36 13.58
CA GLN A 293 -11.23 -10.83 14.93
C GLN A 293 -12.41 -9.98 15.42
N ILE A 294 -13.29 -9.55 14.52
CA ILE A 294 -14.45 -8.72 14.88
C ILE A 294 -15.75 -9.50 14.67
N ILE A 295 -16.02 -10.00 13.47
CA ILE A 295 -17.33 -10.60 13.16
C ILE A 295 -17.46 -12.04 13.69
N ILE A 296 -16.49 -12.92 13.40
CA ILE A 296 -16.55 -14.34 13.83
C ILE A 296 -16.72 -14.50 15.34
N PRO A 297 -16.01 -13.76 16.22
CA PRO A 297 -16.19 -13.89 17.66
C PRO A 297 -17.61 -13.54 18.12
N ARG A 298 -18.28 -12.59 17.44
CA ARG A 298 -19.67 -12.22 17.73
C ARG A 298 -20.64 -13.34 17.34
N ILE A 299 -20.44 -13.93 16.16
CA ILE A 299 -21.21 -15.08 15.70
C ILE A 299 -20.99 -16.28 16.63
N ALA A 300 -19.74 -16.60 16.95
CA ALA A 300 -19.37 -17.71 17.83
C ALA A 300 -20.03 -17.58 19.21
N ALA A 301 -19.97 -16.39 19.82
CA ALA A 301 -20.64 -16.14 21.11
C ALA A 301 -22.16 -16.39 21.04
N GLN A 302 -22.81 -15.96 19.96
CA GLN A 302 -24.25 -16.22 19.77
C GLN A 302 -24.56 -17.69 19.53
N VAL A 303 -23.68 -18.41 18.83
CA VAL A 303 -23.77 -19.86 18.65
C VAL A 303 -23.59 -20.59 19.99
N ASP A 304 -22.70 -20.12 20.86
CA ASP A 304 -22.46 -20.68 22.18
C ASP A 304 -23.63 -20.47 23.15
N GLU A 305 -24.37 -19.39 23.00
CA GLU A 305 -25.61 -19.14 23.75
C GLU A 305 -26.83 -19.87 23.14
N TRP A 306 -26.80 -20.17 21.85
CA TRP A 306 -27.94 -20.74 21.14
C TRP A 306 -28.28 -22.16 21.63
N ASN A 307 -29.56 -22.43 21.82
CA ASN A 307 -30.11 -23.70 22.23
C ASN A 307 -31.21 -24.16 21.24
N PRO A 308 -31.00 -25.28 20.52
CA PRO A 308 -31.94 -25.79 19.53
C PRO A 308 -33.34 -26.14 20.07
N LEU A 309 -33.49 -26.37 21.38
CA LEU A 309 -34.76 -26.78 21.98
C LEU A 309 -35.63 -25.61 22.44
N THR A 310 -35.03 -24.45 22.73
CA THR A 310 -35.72 -23.31 23.36
C THR A 310 -35.77 -22.08 22.48
N ASP A 311 -34.80 -21.90 21.60
CA ASP A 311 -34.75 -20.74 20.71
C ASP A 311 -35.80 -20.82 19.61
N ARG A 312 -36.50 -19.70 19.39
CA ARG A 312 -37.57 -19.60 18.39
C ARG A 312 -37.05 -19.42 16.97
N ILE A 313 -35.86 -18.82 16.83
CA ILE A 313 -35.26 -18.51 15.53
C ILE A 313 -34.27 -19.62 15.20
N PRO A 314 -34.48 -20.38 14.10
CA PRO A 314 -33.53 -21.38 13.67
C PRO A 314 -32.17 -20.75 13.33
N ILE A 315 -31.10 -21.38 13.79
CA ILE A 315 -29.72 -20.88 13.64
C ILE A 315 -29.29 -20.60 12.20
N HIS A 316 -29.80 -21.38 11.24
CA HIS A 316 -29.46 -21.21 9.83
C HIS A 316 -29.94 -19.87 9.26
N VAL A 317 -31.03 -19.31 9.79
CA VAL A 317 -31.64 -18.06 9.30
C VAL A 317 -30.68 -16.88 9.42
N TRP A 318 -29.92 -16.82 10.52
CA TRP A 318 -28.98 -15.74 10.77
C TRP A 318 -27.52 -16.10 10.49
N LEU A 319 -27.17 -17.39 10.39
CA LEU A 319 -25.81 -17.83 10.08
C LEU A 319 -25.56 -18.00 8.57
N HIS A 320 -26.51 -18.56 7.81
CA HIS A 320 -26.29 -18.84 6.38
C HIS A 320 -26.00 -17.61 5.52
N PRO A 321 -26.60 -16.42 5.77
CA PRO A 321 -26.23 -15.23 5.01
C PRO A 321 -24.74 -14.89 5.07
N TRP A 322 -24.01 -15.36 6.09
CA TRP A 322 -22.58 -15.14 6.24
C TRP A 322 -21.72 -16.12 5.44
N LEU A 323 -22.27 -17.21 4.91
CA LEU A 323 -21.51 -18.24 4.19
C LEU A 323 -20.83 -17.67 2.95
N ASP A 324 -21.52 -16.79 2.21
CA ASP A 324 -21.01 -16.22 0.96
C ASP A 324 -19.81 -15.29 1.20
N VAL A 325 -19.81 -14.56 2.34
CA VAL A 325 -18.75 -13.61 2.71
C VAL A 325 -17.61 -14.29 3.47
N MET A 326 -17.91 -15.26 4.33
CA MET A 326 -16.92 -15.88 5.23
C MET A 326 -16.28 -17.15 4.66
N GLY A 327 -16.98 -17.86 3.78
CA GLY A 327 -16.55 -19.15 3.26
C GLY A 327 -16.13 -20.12 4.36
N ASP A 328 -14.92 -20.68 4.22
CA ASP A 328 -14.36 -21.66 5.15
C ASP A 328 -14.03 -21.11 6.55
N ARG A 329 -14.03 -19.80 6.75
CA ARG A 329 -13.72 -19.20 8.06
C ARG A 329 -14.77 -19.54 9.13
N LEU A 330 -15.98 -19.97 8.73
CA LEU A 330 -17.05 -20.42 9.64
C LEU A 330 -16.91 -21.87 10.10
N GLN A 331 -15.98 -22.67 9.56
CA GLN A 331 -15.80 -24.08 9.95
C GLN A 331 -15.65 -24.31 11.47
N PRO A 332 -14.92 -23.47 12.23
CA PRO A 332 -14.82 -23.62 13.69
C PRO A 332 -16.17 -23.50 14.39
N VAL A 333 -17.06 -22.65 13.87
CA VAL A 333 -18.39 -22.38 14.43
C VAL A 333 -19.36 -23.54 14.17
N PHE A 334 -19.17 -24.32 13.10
CA PHE A 334 -20.03 -25.47 12.80
C PHE A 334 -19.88 -26.63 13.80
N SER A 335 -18.72 -26.78 14.44
CA SER A 335 -18.48 -27.87 15.38
C SER A 335 -19.38 -27.78 16.63
N PRO A 336 -19.45 -26.64 17.36
CA PRO A 336 -20.41 -26.43 18.44
C PRO A 336 -21.87 -26.67 18.04
N ILE A 337 -22.26 -26.22 16.84
CA ILE A 337 -23.64 -26.39 16.33
C ILE A 337 -23.97 -27.87 16.18
N ARG A 338 -23.09 -28.66 15.55
CA ARG A 338 -23.28 -30.11 15.42
C ARG A 338 -23.39 -30.79 16.78
N GLN A 339 -22.56 -30.42 17.75
CA GLN A 339 -22.60 -31.01 19.09
C GLN A 339 -23.94 -30.71 19.80
N LYS A 340 -24.43 -29.48 19.70
CA LYS A 340 -25.72 -29.08 20.29
C LYS A 340 -26.91 -29.76 19.61
N LEU A 341 -26.89 -29.85 18.28
CA LEU A 341 -27.89 -30.60 17.52
C LEU A 341 -27.89 -32.08 17.89
N ALA A 342 -26.72 -32.73 17.97
CA ALA A 342 -26.62 -34.13 18.42
C ALA A 342 -27.19 -34.32 19.83
N LYS A 343 -26.91 -33.38 20.75
CA LYS A 343 -27.46 -33.43 22.12
C LYS A 343 -28.99 -33.31 22.13
N ALA A 344 -29.54 -32.38 21.37
CA ALA A 344 -30.99 -32.19 21.25
C ALA A 344 -31.68 -33.41 20.62
N LEU A 345 -31.01 -34.06 19.66
CA LEU A 345 -31.50 -35.26 19.01
C LEU A 345 -31.49 -36.50 19.92
N ARG A 346 -30.94 -36.47 21.14
CA ARG A 346 -30.96 -37.62 22.07
C ARG A 346 -32.37 -38.00 22.51
N GLU A 347 -33.24 -37.02 22.71
CA GLU A 347 -34.64 -37.23 23.14
C GLU A 347 -35.65 -37.05 21.98
N TRP A 348 -35.17 -36.74 20.78
CA TRP A 348 -36.02 -36.58 19.58
C TRP A 348 -36.80 -37.84 19.22
N ASN A 349 -38.06 -37.65 18.79
CA ASN A 349 -38.95 -38.67 18.27
C ASN A 349 -38.98 -38.62 16.73
N PRO A 350 -38.79 -39.76 16.03
CA PRO A 350 -38.87 -39.85 14.57
C PRO A 350 -40.05 -39.17 13.88
N THR A 351 -41.23 -39.16 14.50
CA THR A 351 -42.45 -38.54 13.94
C THR A 351 -42.43 -37.01 14.00
N ASP A 352 -41.53 -36.42 14.79
CA ASP A 352 -41.35 -34.98 14.88
C ASP A 352 -40.53 -34.44 13.70
N ARG A 353 -41.20 -33.71 12.81
CA ARG A 353 -40.62 -33.09 11.61
C ARG A 353 -39.73 -31.87 11.90
N SER A 354 -39.71 -31.37 13.14
CA SER A 354 -38.89 -30.22 13.53
C SER A 354 -37.40 -30.48 13.25
N ALA A 355 -36.89 -31.66 13.61
CA ALA A 355 -35.49 -32.04 13.41
C ALA A 355 -35.10 -32.04 11.92
N LEU A 356 -35.97 -32.56 11.05
CA LEU A 356 -35.75 -32.55 9.61
C LEU A 356 -35.70 -31.11 9.08
N SER A 357 -36.65 -30.27 9.48
CA SER A 357 -36.67 -28.85 9.07
C SER A 357 -35.43 -28.08 9.54
N MET A 358 -34.90 -28.43 10.72
CA MET A 358 -33.70 -27.81 11.28
C MET A 358 -32.42 -28.27 10.58
N LEU A 359 -32.33 -29.54 10.17
CA LEU A 359 -31.13 -30.12 9.55
C LEU A 359 -31.07 -29.91 8.04
N ARG A 360 -32.22 -29.80 7.36
CA ARG A 360 -32.29 -29.65 5.90
C ARG A 360 -31.43 -28.50 5.35
N PRO A 361 -31.42 -27.30 5.94
CA PRO A 361 -30.57 -26.20 5.46
C PRO A 361 -29.07 -26.52 5.50
N TRP A 362 -28.64 -27.40 6.40
CA TRP A 362 -27.22 -27.76 6.56
C TRP A 362 -26.71 -28.72 5.48
N LYS A 363 -27.59 -29.19 4.60
CA LYS A 363 -27.21 -29.99 3.43
C LYS A 363 -26.33 -29.13 2.52
N GLY A 364 -25.11 -29.60 2.27
CA GLY A 364 -24.11 -28.88 1.47
C GLY A 364 -23.23 -27.92 2.26
N CYS A 365 -23.60 -27.55 3.49
CA CYS A 365 -22.74 -26.76 4.39
C CYS A 365 -21.73 -27.63 5.13
N PHE A 366 -22.14 -28.83 5.54
CA PHE A 366 -21.25 -29.82 6.12
C PHE A 366 -20.62 -30.68 5.01
N ALA A 367 -19.34 -31.02 5.19
CA ALA A 367 -18.69 -32.03 4.35
C ALA A 367 -19.52 -33.33 4.34
N ALA A 368 -19.66 -33.96 3.17
CA ALA A 368 -20.55 -35.10 2.96
C ALA A 368 -20.28 -36.26 3.95
N ALA A 369 -19.00 -36.55 4.23
CA ALA A 369 -18.60 -37.55 5.22
C ALA A 369 -19.08 -37.20 6.64
N THR A 370 -18.94 -35.94 7.05
CA THR A 370 -19.39 -35.45 8.36
C THR A 370 -20.91 -35.51 8.50
N MET A 371 -21.65 -35.13 7.45
CA MET A 371 -23.12 -35.23 7.44
C MET A 371 -23.57 -36.69 7.54
N SER A 372 -22.99 -37.59 6.73
CA SER A 372 -23.31 -39.01 6.75
C SER A 372 -23.04 -39.66 8.12
N ALA A 373 -21.89 -39.36 8.72
CA ALA A 373 -21.55 -39.83 10.06
C ALA A 373 -22.54 -39.29 11.12
N PHE A 374 -22.89 -38.01 11.04
CA PHE A 374 -23.85 -37.38 11.95
C PHE A 374 -25.23 -38.05 11.88
N LEU A 375 -25.75 -38.28 10.67
CA LEU A 375 -27.04 -38.93 10.45
C LEU A 375 -27.02 -40.39 10.92
N SER A 376 -25.94 -41.12 10.61
CA SER A 376 -25.75 -42.52 11.03
C SER A 376 -25.71 -42.68 12.55
N MET A 377 -25.17 -41.71 13.28
CA MET A 377 -25.08 -41.77 14.74
C MET A 377 -26.37 -41.34 15.45
N ASN A 378 -27.07 -40.31 14.94
CA ASN A 378 -28.14 -39.64 15.70
C ASN A 378 -29.56 -39.88 15.14
N ILE A 379 -29.70 -40.14 13.85
CA ILE A 379 -31.00 -40.25 13.17
C ILE A 379 -31.33 -41.70 12.83
N ILE A 380 -30.45 -42.39 12.10
CA ILE A 380 -30.70 -43.73 11.56
C ILE A 380 -31.14 -44.75 12.63
N PRO A 381 -30.47 -44.88 13.80
CA PRO A 381 -30.86 -45.86 14.80
C PRO A 381 -32.25 -45.62 15.37
N LYS A 382 -32.70 -44.35 15.41
CA LYS A 382 -34.02 -43.98 15.92
C LYS A 382 -35.12 -44.26 14.91
N LEU A 383 -34.87 -44.00 13.62
CA LEU A 383 -35.79 -44.39 12.55
C LEU A 383 -35.97 -45.91 12.53
N GLU A 384 -34.88 -46.67 12.64
CA GLU A 384 -34.92 -48.13 12.73
C GLU A 384 -35.73 -48.61 13.94
N LYS A 385 -35.48 -48.03 15.11
CA LYS A 385 -36.21 -48.37 16.34
C LYS A 385 -37.71 -48.05 16.21
N ALA A 386 -38.08 -46.88 15.69
CA ALA A 386 -39.49 -46.52 15.52
C ALA A 386 -40.22 -47.43 14.54
N LEU A 387 -39.57 -47.82 13.43
CA LEU A 387 -40.15 -48.82 12.51
C LEU A 387 -40.29 -50.19 13.18
N GLN A 388 -39.34 -50.59 14.02
CA GLN A 388 -39.47 -51.85 14.77
C GLN A 388 -40.61 -51.80 15.79
N GLU A 389 -40.78 -50.69 16.51
CA GLU A 389 -41.80 -50.54 17.56
C GLU A 389 -43.19 -50.20 17.01
N MET A 390 -43.28 -49.83 15.72
CA MET A 390 -44.53 -49.51 15.04
C MET A 390 -45.55 -50.64 15.15
N ILE A 391 -46.81 -50.28 15.39
CA ILE A 391 -47.93 -51.23 15.38
C ILE A 391 -48.27 -51.55 13.93
N TYR A 392 -48.06 -52.81 13.52
CA TYR A 392 -48.32 -53.27 12.15
C TYR A 392 -49.78 -53.67 11.90
N ASP A 393 -50.55 -53.89 12.95
CA ASP A 393 -51.97 -54.27 12.89
C ASP A 393 -52.81 -53.16 12.20
N PRO A 394 -53.36 -53.42 10.99
CA PRO A 394 -54.10 -52.42 10.22
C PRO A 394 -55.39 -51.95 10.91
N THR A 395 -55.89 -52.70 11.91
CA THR A 395 -57.08 -52.31 12.68
C THR A 395 -56.78 -51.31 13.80
N LYS A 396 -55.50 -51.21 14.20
CA LYS A 396 -55.05 -50.36 15.30
C LYS A 396 -54.23 -49.17 14.84
N ASN A 397 -53.51 -49.30 13.71
CA ASN A 397 -52.70 -48.24 13.13
C ASN A 397 -53.23 -47.85 11.75
N HIS A 398 -53.89 -46.70 11.66
CA HIS A 398 -54.52 -46.24 10.43
C HIS A 398 -53.61 -45.38 9.55
N ARG A 399 -52.53 -44.81 10.11
CA ARG A 399 -51.71 -43.79 9.42
C ARG A 399 -50.24 -44.14 9.26
N TYR A 400 -49.70 -45.11 10.02
CA TYR A 400 -48.30 -45.55 9.90
C TYR A 400 -47.30 -44.38 9.88
N ASP A 401 -47.42 -43.47 10.85
CA ASP A 401 -46.66 -42.22 10.89
C ASP A 401 -45.14 -42.42 10.88
N GLU A 402 -44.64 -43.49 11.51
CA GLU A 402 -43.23 -43.83 11.57
C GLU A 402 -42.66 -44.20 10.19
N PHE A 403 -43.49 -44.82 9.34
CA PHE A 403 -43.12 -45.16 7.96
C PHE A 403 -42.97 -43.90 7.12
N TYR A 404 -43.98 -43.03 7.11
CA TYR A 404 -43.92 -41.77 6.37
C TYR A 404 -42.83 -40.84 6.89
N ALA A 405 -42.63 -40.79 8.21
CA ALA A 405 -41.55 -40.04 8.81
C ALA A 405 -40.19 -40.53 8.30
N THR A 406 -39.98 -41.85 8.15
CA THR A 406 -38.73 -42.39 7.59
C THR A 406 -38.52 -41.98 6.12
N LEU A 407 -39.58 -41.96 5.32
CA LEU A 407 -39.51 -41.51 3.92
C LEU A 407 -39.17 -40.03 3.78
N ASP A 408 -39.61 -39.18 4.72
CA ASP A 408 -39.28 -37.75 4.72
C ASP A 408 -37.75 -37.49 4.79
N TRP A 409 -36.96 -38.45 5.31
CA TRP A 409 -35.50 -38.34 5.40
C TRP A 409 -34.73 -38.72 4.13
N ILE A 410 -35.40 -39.16 3.05
CA ILE A 410 -34.75 -39.55 1.78
C ILE A 410 -33.82 -38.45 1.26
N GLU A 411 -34.20 -37.19 1.39
CA GLU A 411 -33.40 -36.07 0.89
C GLU A 411 -32.02 -35.94 1.58
N LEU A 412 -31.93 -36.27 2.87
CA LEU A 412 -30.71 -36.15 3.67
C LEU A 412 -29.90 -37.44 3.74
N ILE A 413 -30.58 -38.59 3.87
CA ILE A 413 -29.95 -39.92 4.01
C ILE A 413 -29.61 -40.52 2.64
N GLY A 414 -30.36 -40.17 1.59
CA GLY A 414 -30.30 -40.79 0.29
C GLY A 414 -31.22 -42.02 0.17
N ALA A 415 -31.65 -42.31 -1.05
CA ALA A 415 -32.60 -43.41 -1.33
C ALA A 415 -32.04 -44.78 -0.92
N GLU A 416 -30.75 -45.03 -1.17
CA GLU A 416 -30.09 -46.29 -0.79
C GLU A 416 -30.05 -46.47 0.73
N GLY A 417 -29.75 -45.40 1.48
CA GLY A 417 -29.72 -45.46 2.94
C GLY A 417 -31.10 -45.73 3.54
N VAL A 418 -32.14 -45.09 3.02
CA VAL A 418 -33.53 -45.34 3.46
C VAL A 418 -34.00 -46.75 3.07
N ALA A 419 -33.66 -47.24 1.88
CA ALA A 419 -33.92 -48.63 1.50
C ALA A 419 -33.21 -49.62 2.45
N GLY A 420 -31.97 -49.31 2.85
CA GLY A 420 -31.23 -50.03 3.89
C GLY A 420 -31.97 -50.08 5.23
N ILE A 421 -32.52 -48.96 5.69
CA ILE A 421 -33.32 -48.90 6.92
C ILE A 421 -34.58 -49.78 6.81
N LEU A 422 -35.32 -49.66 5.72
CA LEU A 422 -36.55 -50.44 5.50
C LEU A 422 -36.28 -51.94 5.40
N SER A 423 -35.22 -52.36 4.68
CA SER A 423 -34.78 -53.76 4.57
C SER A 423 -34.41 -54.39 5.91
N ARG A 424 -33.81 -53.62 6.84
CA ARG A 424 -33.41 -54.13 8.15
C ARG A 424 -34.53 -54.14 9.18
N SER A 425 -35.41 -53.13 9.16
CA SER A 425 -36.31 -52.87 10.29
C SER A 425 -37.80 -53.00 9.97
N PHE A 426 -38.20 -52.79 8.72
CA PHE A 426 -39.61 -52.82 8.31
C PHE A 426 -39.98 -54.15 7.66
N PHE A 427 -39.30 -54.54 6.57
CA PHE A 427 -39.65 -55.75 5.80
C PHE A 427 -39.59 -57.06 6.61
N PRO A 428 -38.61 -57.29 7.51
CA PRO A 428 -38.60 -58.51 8.31
C PRO A 428 -39.85 -58.69 9.17
N LYS A 429 -40.48 -57.59 9.62
CA LYS A 429 -41.73 -57.68 10.42
C LYS A 429 -42.96 -57.82 9.54
N VAL A 430 -43.02 -57.11 8.42
CA VAL A 430 -44.16 -57.20 7.47
C VAL A 430 -44.25 -58.56 6.82
N LEU A 431 -43.12 -59.18 6.48
CA LEU A 431 -43.08 -60.50 5.84
C LEU A 431 -43.34 -61.65 6.82
N LEU A 432 -43.32 -61.40 8.13
CA LEU A 432 -43.62 -62.37 9.19
C LEU A 432 -45.08 -62.29 9.69
N LEU A 433 -45.82 -61.26 9.28
CA LEU A 433 -47.26 -61.07 9.53
C LEU A 433 -48.05 -61.55 8.32
#